data_AF-A0A067MHE3-F1
#
_entry.id   AF-A0A067MHE3-F1
#
_cell.length_a   1.000
_cell.length_b   1.000
_cell.length_c   1.000
_cell.angle_alpha   90.00
_cell.angle_beta   90.00
_cell.angle_gamma   90.00
#
_symmetry.space_group_name_H-M   'P 1'
#
loop_
_entity.id
_entity.type
_entity.pdbx_description
1 polymer ?
#
loop_
_entity_poly.entity_id
_entity_poly.type
_entity_poly.pdbx_seq_one_letter_code
_entity_poly.pdbx_strand_id
1 'polypeptide(L)'
;MSTAWTARRAQTAMSTSLADASESRKQRLLALRQRKEQGPQDENGPDGVPFVFKPRNYDPETRTLKKRDANQEEEDTVEKNVAGLAEMIIAEDEEKRAQELDLLNIVPKRANWDLKRNMERKLAKLERKTQESIHTLIRQRLAAQKGEKGGDDLAASIKAQEQAAMKEDEDEDEDAADRLSDED
;
A
#
# COMPACT_ATOMS: atom_id res chain seq x y z
N MET A 1 -10.01 34.05 -23.89
CA MET A 1 -9.97 32.60 -24.14
C MET A 1 -11.41 32.12 -24.26
N SER A 2 -12.02 32.32 -25.44
CA SER A 2 -12.30 31.31 -26.49
C SER A 2 -13.43 30.32 -26.17
N THR A 3 -14.59 30.63 -26.75
CA THR A 3 -15.54 29.77 -27.52
C THR A 3 -15.81 28.32 -27.11
N ALA A 4 -17.09 28.01 -26.87
CA ALA A 4 -17.84 26.98 -27.62
C ALA A 4 -19.36 27.13 -27.36
N TRP A 5 -20.11 27.35 -28.44
CA TRP A 5 -21.57 27.39 -28.50
C TRP A 5 -22.04 26.14 -29.27
N THR A 6 -23.31 25.75 -29.10
CA THR A 6 -24.07 24.73 -29.87
C THR A 6 -23.80 23.27 -29.48
N ALA A 7 -24.76 22.33 -29.39
CA ALA A 7 -26.09 22.23 -29.97
C ALA A 7 -26.93 21.20 -29.19
N ARG A 8 -28.20 21.49 -28.88
CA ARG A 8 -29.29 20.48 -28.88
C ARG A 8 -30.66 21.17 -28.75
N ARG A 9 -31.21 21.64 -29.86
CA ARG A 9 -32.63 21.98 -29.95
C ARG A 9 -33.18 21.49 -31.27
N ALA A 10 -33.82 20.31 -31.25
CA ALA A 10 -34.90 19.93 -32.15
C ALA A 10 -35.36 18.52 -31.76
N GLN A 11 -36.59 18.42 -31.23
CA GLN A 11 -37.56 17.32 -31.41
C GLN A 11 -38.37 17.05 -30.14
N THR A 12 -39.47 17.80 -29.99
CA THR A 12 -40.76 17.37 -29.42
C THR A 12 -41.77 18.47 -29.73
N ALA A 13 -42.22 18.52 -30.98
CA ALA A 13 -43.25 19.44 -31.45
C ALA A 13 -44.26 18.67 -32.31
N MET A 14 -44.84 17.59 -31.76
CA MET A 14 -45.96 16.86 -32.36
C MET A 14 -46.76 16.11 -31.27
N SER A 15 -47.52 16.84 -30.45
CA SER A 15 -48.75 16.40 -29.76
C SER A 15 -49.29 17.50 -28.82
N THR A 16 -49.35 18.75 -29.28
CA THR A 16 -49.87 19.88 -28.49
C THR A 16 -51.08 20.50 -29.20
N SER A 17 -52.11 19.69 -29.44
CA SER A 17 -53.43 20.19 -29.82
C SER A 17 -54.03 20.95 -28.63
N LEU A 18 -54.64 22.11 -28.87
CA LEU A 18 -55.17 22.97 -27.80
C LEU A 18 -56.25 22.25 -26.97
N ALA A 19 -57.02 21.38 -27.62
CA ALA A 19 -58.02 20.54 -26.96
C ALA A 19 -57.36 19.52 -26.02
N ASP A 20 -56.34 18.82 -26.49
CA ASP A 20 -55.58 17.80 -25.73
C ASP A 20 -54.80 18.41 -24.54
N ALA A 21 -54.24 19.61 -24.75
CA ALA A 21 -53.65 20.42 -23.67
C ALA A 21 -54.71 20.88 -22.65
N SER A 22 -55.95 21.14 -23.08
CA SER A 22 -57.05 21.52 -22.18
C SER A 22 -57.57 20.32 -21.38
N GLU A 23 -57.64 19.14 -22.01
CA GLU A 23 -58.09 17.90 -21.37
C GLU A 23 -57.07 17.40 -20.36
N SER A 24 -55.78 17.38 -20.71
CA SER A 24 -54.71 17.08 -19.76
C SER A 24 -54.68 18.07 -18.58
N ARG A 25 -54.94 19.37 -18.81
CA ARG A 25 -55.08 20.36 -17.71
C ARG A 25 -56.30 20.08 -16.83
N LYS A 26 -57.46 19.77 -17.42
CA LYS A 26 -58.68 19.43 -16.69
C LYS A 26 -58.47 18.17 -15.83
N GLN A 27 -57.88 17.12 -16.40
CA GLN A 27 -57.54 15.88 -15.69
C GLN A 27 -56.58 16.15 -14.53
N ARG A 28 -55.55 16.98 -14.75
CA ARG A 28 -54.59 17.36 -13.69
C ARG A 28 -55.25 18.14 -12.55
N LEU A 29 -56.17 19.06 -12.87
CA LEU A 29 -56.91 19.81 -11.85
C LEU A 29 -57.89 18.93 -11.07
N LEU A 30 -58.55 17.98 -11.74
CA LEU A 30 -59.41 17.00 -11.07
C LEU A 30 -58.60 16.09 -10.13
N ALA A 31 -57.42 15.63 -10.55
CA ALA A 31 -56.52 14.84 -9.69
C ALA A 31 -56.07 15.62 -8.44
N LEU A 32 -55.75 16.91 -8.59
CA LEU A 32 -55.41 17.77 -7.45
C LEU A 32 -56.60 18.00 -6.51
N ARG A 33 -57.81 18.14 -7.06
CA ARG A 33 -59.04 18.28 -6.26
C ARG A 33 -59.35 17.00 -5.49
N GLN A 34 -59.23 15.85 -6.13
CA GLN A 34 -59.42 14.54 -5.49
C GLN A 34 -58.37 14.30 -4.38
N ARG A 35 -57.08 14.60 -4.63
CA ARG A 35 -56.03 14.52 -3.58
C ARG A 35 -56.30 15.45 -2.40
N LYS A 36 -56.89 16.62 -2.65
CA LYS A 36 -57.25 17.55 -1.58
C LYS A 36 -58.45 17.06 -0.76
N GLU A 37 -59.43 16.44 -1.41
CA GLU A 37 -60.66 15.95 -0.77
C GLU A 37 -60.43 14.64 0.00
N GLN A 38 -59.47 13.82 -0.41
CA GLN A 38 -59.05 12.59 0.27
C GLN A 38 -58.04 12.83 1.42
N GLY A 39 -57.60 14.08 1.65
CA GLY A 39 -56.51 14.37 2.58
C GLY A 39 -55.16 13.74 2.13
N PRO A 40 -54.06 13.95 2.85
CA PRO A 40 -52.78 13.32 2.52
C PRO A 40 -52.82 11.82 2.85
N GLN A 41 -53.48 11.04 2.01
CA GLN A 41 -53.40 9.59 2.02
C GLN A 41 -52.28 9.16 1.07
N ASP A 42 -51.04 9.53 1.40
CA ASP A 42 -49.84 9.00 0.75
C ASP A 42 -49.40 7.76 1.55
N GLU A 43 -50.14 6.65 1.37
CA GLU A 43 -49.76 5.28 1.77
C GLU A 43 -48.90 4.59 0.69
N ASN A 44 -48.19 5.33 -0.17
CA ASN A 44 -47.31 4.76 -1.19
C ASN A 44 -46.11 5.67 -1.49
N GLY A 45 -45.19 5.77 -0.52
CA GLY A 45 -43.77 5.98 -0.82
C GLY A 45 -43.14 4.64 -1.26
N PRO A 46 -42.01 4.63 -2.00
CA PRO A 46 -41.43 3.39 -2.55
C PRO A 46 -40.98 2.36 -1.49
N ASP A 47 -41.02 2.72 -0.21
CA ASP A 47 -40.99 1.83 0.93
C ASP A 47 -42.14 2.28 1.84
N GLY A 48 -43.07 1.40 2.23
CA GLY A 48 -44.34 1.71 2.92
C GLY A 48 -44.24 2.36 4.31
N VAL A 49 -43.59 3.52 4.40
CA VAL A 49 -43.50 4.37 5.57
C VAL A 49 -44.22 5.67 5.22
N PRO A 50 -45.30 6.05 5.92
CA PRO A 50 -45.95 7.33 5.69
C PRO A 50 -44.91 8.44 5.85
N PHE A 51 -44.96 9.45 4.97
CA PHE A 51 -44.04 10.59 5.02
C PHE A 51 -44.35 11.44 6.26
N VAL A 52 -43.90 10.98 7.41
CA VAL A 52 -43.97 11.69 8.68
C VAL A 52 -42.82 12.68 8.67
N PHE A 53 -43.13 13.98 8.57
CA PHE A 53 -42.15 15.05 8.72
C PHE A 53 -41.49 14.91 10.09
N LYS A 54 -40.27 14.37 10.13
CA LYS A 54 -39.44 14.30 11.34
C LYS A 54 -38.71 15.63 11.48
N PRO A 55 -39.07 16.50 12.44
CA PRO A 55 -38.33 17.73 12.64
C PRO A 55 -36.92 17.41 13.15
N ARG A 56 -35.90 18.07 12.59
CA ARG A 56 -34.50 17.78 12.93
C ARG A 56 -34.15 18.11 14.39
N ASN A 57 -34.67 19.24 14.87
CA ASN A 57 -34.31 19.82 16.18
C ASN A 57 -35.50 19.93 17.15
N TYR A 58 -36.68 19.40 16.83
CA TYR A 58 -37.87 19.49 17.68
C TYR A 58 -38.27 18.10 18.13
N ASP A 59 -38.68 17.97 19.39
CA ASP A 59 -39.22 16.73 19.91
C ASP A 59 -40.75 16.87 20.06
N PRO A 60 -41.55 16.08 19.32
CA PRO A 60 -43.00 16.20 19.33
C PRO A 60 -43.65 15.84 20.67
N GLU A 61 -43.01 15.02 21.49
CA GLU A 61 -43.57 14.59 22.79
C GLU A 61 -43.37 15.66 23.86
N THR A 62 -42.14 16.17 24.00
CA THR A 62 -41.81 17.21 24.97
C THR A 62 -42.13 18.62 24.48
N ARG A 63 -42.45 18.78 23.19
CA ARG A 63 -42.69 20.07 22.51
C ARG A 63 -41.55 21.08 22.67
N THR A 64 -40.34 20.61 22.93
CA THR A 64 -39.14 21.44 23.12
C THR A 64 -38.05 21.10 22.11
N LEU A 65 -36.89 21.76 22.23
CA LEU A 65 -35.74 21.42 21.41
C LEU A 65 -35.27 20.00 21.74
N LYS A 66 -34.98 19.21 20.70
CA LYS A 66 -34.37 17.89 20.84
C LYS A 66 -33.00 18.05 21.51
N LYS A 67 -32.91 17.66 22.78
CA LYS A 67 -31.65 17.56 23.50
C LYS A 67 -31.01 16.22 23.15
N ARG A 68 -29.67 16.17 23.12
CA ARG A 68 -28.96 14.90 23.02
C ARG A 68 -29.22 14.12 24.32
N ASP A 69 -29.65 12.88 24.20
CA ASP A 69 -29.85 12.02 25.37
C ASP A 69 -28.51 11.84 26.07
N ALA A 70 -28.42 12.29 27.32
CA ALA A 70 -27.20 12.14 28.12
C ALA A 70 -26.83 10.67 28.37
N ASN A 71 -27.77 9.76 28.14
CA ASN A 71 -27.62 8.31 28.21
C ASN A 71 -27.21 7.65 26.88
N GLN A 72 -27.11 8.41 25.77
CA GLN A 72 -26.43 7.91 24.57
C GLN A 72 -24.92 7.98 24.81
N GLU A 73 -24.43 7.02 25.59
CA GLU A 73 -23.01 6.72 25.65
C GLU A 73 -22.55 6.40 24.23
N GLU A 74 -21.56 7.14 23.73
CA GLU A 74 -20.93 6.78 22.47
C GLU A 74 -20.19 5.46 22.72
N GLU A 75 -20.64 4.39 22.05
CA GLU A 75 -20.09 3.03 22.21
C GLU A 75 -18.67 2.94 21.62
N ASP A 76 -18.34 3.79 20.64
CA ASP A 76 -17.06 3.80 19.91
C ASP A 76 -16.08 4.86 20.43
N THR A 77 -15.75 4.83 21.72
CA THR A 77 -14.66 5.66 22.29
C THR A 77 -13.36 4.85 22.42
N VAL A 78 -12.21 5.49 22.16
CA VAL A 78 -10.88 4.82 22.24
C VAL A 78 -10.63 4.29 23.65
N GLU A 79 -11.11 5.01 24.66
CA GLU A 79 -11.04 4.67 26.06
C GLU A 79 -11.77 3.35 26.37
N LYS A 80 -12.93 3.11 25.74
CA LYS A 80 -13.69 1.85 25.87
C LYS A 80 -13.00 0.71 25.14
N ASN A 81 -12.41 0.98 23.98
CA ASN A 81 -11.67 -0.02 23.19
C ASN A 81 -10.37 -0.47 23.87
N VAL A 82 -9.75 0.42 24.65
CA VAL A 82 -8.50 0.14 25.37
C VAL A 82 -8.75 -0.36 26.79
N ALA A 83 -9.95 -0.14 27.35
CA ALA A 83 -10.35 -0.71 28.62
C ALA A 83 -10.23 -2.25 28.57
N GLY A 84 -9.44 -2.82 29.47
CA GLY A 84 -9.21 -4.26 29.56
C GLY A 84 -8.03 -4.81 28.73
N LEU A 85 -7.51 -4.08 27.74
CA LEU A 85 -6.31 -4.54 27.01
C LEU A 85 -5.09 -4.68 27.93
N ALA A 86 -4.92 -3.76 28.88
CA ALA A 86 -3.84 -3.83 29.85
C ALA A 86 -3.93 -5.09 30.73
N GLU A 87 -5.14 -5.45 31.16
CA GLU A 87 -5.38 -6.64 31.98
C GLU A 87 -5.14 -7.92 31.19
N MET A 88 -5.55 -7.95 29.92
CA MET A 88 -5.26 -9.06 29.01
C MET A 88 -3.75 -9.26 28.77
N ILE A 89 -3.00 -8.16 28.57
CA ILE A 89 -1.54 -8.23 28.37
C ILE A 89 -0.86 -8.76 29.62
N ILE A 90 -1.28 -8.33 30.80
CA ILE A 90 -0.73 -8.81 32.08
C ILE A 90 -1.02 -10.31 32.25
N ALA A 91 -2.25 -10.74 31.98
CA ALA A 91 -2.63 -12.15 32.05
C ALA A 91 -1.84 -13.02 31.06
N GLU A 92 -1.66 -12.55 29.82
CA GLU A 92 -0.88 -13.27 28.80
C GLU A 92 0.61 -13.37 29.18
N ASP A 93 1.18 -12.31 29.78
CA ASP A 93 2.56 -12.33 30.27
C ASP A 93 2.73 -13.26 31.47
N GLU A 94 1.75 -13.33 32.38
CA GLU A 94 1.71 -14.28 33.48
C GLU A 94 1.61 -15.73 32.99
N GLU A 95 0.76 -16.00 31.99
CA GLU A 95 0.67 -17.30 31.33
C GLU A 95 1.98 -17.69 30.64
N LYS A 96 2.64 -16.77 29.95
CA LYS A 96 3.96 -16.99 29.32
C LYS A 96 5.07 -17.22 30.34
N ARG A 97 5.00 -16.57 31.51
CA ARG A 97 5.94 -16.79 32.62
C ARG A 97 5.67 -18.10 33.36
N ALA A 98 4.41 -18.55 33.41
CA ALA A 98 4.00 -19.81 34.02
C ALA A 98 4.23 -21.03 33.12
N GLN A 99 4.23 -20.84 31.80
CA GLN A 99 4.76 -21.81 30.85
C GLN A 99 6.22 -22.07 31.22
N GLU A 100 6.52 -23.32 31.59
CA GLU A 100 7.84 -23.76 32.04
C GLU A 100 8.90 -23.26 31.06
N LEU A 101 9.84 -22.45 31.58
CA LEU A 101 11.00 -22.01 30.83
C LEU A 101 11.67 -23.25 30.24
N ASP A 102 11.58 -23.40 28.91
CA ASP A 102 12.22 -24.50 28.21
C ASP A 102 13.73 -24.46 28.48
N LEU A 103 14.17 -25.27 29.44
CA LEU A 103 15.54 -25.33 29.93
C LEU A 103 16.52 -25.71 28.82
N LEU A 104 16.03 -26.28 27.71
CA LEU A 104 16.80 -26.57 26.51
C LEU A 104 17.22 -25.29 25.76
N ASN A 105 16.48 -24.19 25.90
CA ASN A 105 16.82 -22.87 25.33
C ASN A 105 17.78 -22.05 26.20
N ILE A 106 17.92 -22.40 27.48
CA ILE A 106 18.85 -21.77 28.43
C ILE A 106 20.24 -22.46 28.41
N VAL A 107 20.38 -23.58 27.69
CA VAL A 107 21.67 -24.22 27.44
C VAL A 107 22.62 -23.23 26.74
N PRO A 108 23.88 -23.11 27.18
CA PRO A 108 24.86 -22.24 26.53
C PRO A 108 25.04 -22.64 25.06
N LYS A 109 24.53 -21.77 24.15
CA LYS A 109 24.41 -22.00 22.69
C LYS A 109 25.69 -22.46 21.97
N ARG A 110 26.89 -22.26 22.53
CA ARG A 110 28.18 -22.79 22.02
C ARG A 110 29.32 -22.44 22.98
N ALA A 111 30.06 -23.44 23.48
CA ALA A 111 31.23 -23.24 24.35
C ALA A 111 32.33 -22.35 23.71
N ASN A 112 32.46 -22.38 22.37
CA ASN A 112 33.53 -21.69 21.63
C ASN A 112 33.10 -20.38 20.95
N TRP A 113 31.89 -19.88 21.24
CA TRP A 113 31.37 -18.64 20.65
C TRP A 113 32.28 -17.44 20.94
N ASP A 114 32.77 -17.35 22.18
CA ASP A 114 33.62 -16.24 22.60
C ASP A 114 35.02 -16.37 22.00
N LEU A 115 35.52 -17.60 21.89
CA LEU A 115 36.78 -17.89 21.21
C LEU A 115 36.72 -17.44 19.75
N LYS A 116 35.64 -17.79 19.03
CA LYS A 116 35.45 -17.37 17.64
C LYS A 116 35.46 -15.84 17.53
N ARG A 117 34.64 -15.15 18.32
CA ARG A 117 34.57 -13.68 18.31
C ARG A 117 35.91 -13.01 18.61
N ASN A 118 36.64 -13.51 19.61
CA ASN A 118 37.91 -12.94 20.04
C ASN A 118 39.03 -13.23 19.02
N MET A 119 39.01 -14.39 18.35
CA MET A 119 39.95 -14.71 17.28
C MET A 119 39.65 -13.95 16.00
N GLU A 120 38.38 -13.79 15.64
CA GLU A 120 37.95 -13.07 14.43
C GLU A 120 38.42 -11.61 14.45
N ARG A 121 38.35 -10.94 15.62
CA ARG A 121 38.90 -9.58 15.79
C ARG A 121 40.42 -9.51 15.59
N LYS A 122 41.16 -10.55 15.99
CA LYS A 122 42.62 -10.62 15.82
C LYS A 122 43.00 -10.97 14.38
N LEU A 123 42.31 -11.93 13.79
CA LEU A 123 42.48 -12.34 12.40
C LEU A 123 42.16 -11.19 11.44
N ALA A 124 41.09 -10.42 11.65
CA ALA A 124 40.76 -9.28 10.79
C ALA A 124 41.88 -8.22 10.72
N LYS A 125 42.59 -7.98 11.83
CA LYS A 125 43.76 -7.06 11.83
C LYS A 125 44.96 -7.67 11.15
N LEU A 126 45.16 -8.97 11.30
CA LEU A 126 46.27 -9.70 10.70
C LEU A 126 46.07 -9.82 9.18
N GLU A 127 44.89 -10.24 8.74
CA GLU A 127 44.45 -10.35 7.35
C GLU A 127 44.79 -9.10 6.55
N ARG A 128 44.44 -7.91 7.07
CA ARG A 128 44.78 -6.64 6.41
C ARG A 128 46.28 -6.47 6.17
N LYS A 129 47.10 -6.76 7.18
CA LYS A 129 48.56 -6.67 7.07
C LYS A 129 49.13 -7.74 6.16
N THR A 130 48.54 -8.94 6.16
CA THR A 130 48.93 -10.03 5.28
C THR A 130 48.65 -9.65 3.84
N GLN A 131 47.48 -9.06 3.53
CA GLN A 131 47.14 -8.57 2.19
C GLN A 131 48.05 -7.41 1.76
N GLU A 132 48.35 -6.46 2.65
CA GLU A 132 49.35 -5.40 2.40
C GLU A 132 50.72 -6.00 2.08
N SER A 133 51.15 -7.02 2.83
CA SER A 133 52.43 -7.71 2.63
C SER A 133 52.46 -8.53 1.34
N ILE A 134 51.35 -9.20 1.00
CA ILE A 134 51.19 -9.91 -0.28
C ILE A 134 51.34 -8.91 -1.42
N HIS A 135 50.68 -7.77 -1.33
CA HIS A 135 50.74 -6.73 -2.35
C HIS A 135 52.15 -6.11 -2.48
N THR A 136 52.86 -5.88 -1.38
CA THR A 136 54.27 -5.41 -1.46
C THR A 136 55.19 -6.46 -2.05
N LEU A 137 55.01 -7.74 -1.69
CA LEU A 137 55.79 -8.85 -2.26
C LEU A 137 55.52 -9.02 -3.76
N ILE A 138 54.26 -8.91 -4.20
CA ILE A 138 53.92 -8.93 -5.63
C ILE A 138 54.62 -7.78 -6.35
N ARG A 139 54.57 -6.55 -5.82
CA ARG A 139 55.26 -5.40 -6.42
C ARG A 139 56.77 -5.60 -6.49
N GLN A 140 57.40 -6.10 -5.43
CA GLN A 140 58.84 -6.37 -5.40
C GLN A 140 59.21 -7.45 -6.42
N ARG A 141 58.43 -8.53 -6.49
CA ARG A 141 58.63 -9.61 -7.46
C ARG A 141 58.48 -9.10 -8.89
N LEU A 142 57.46 -8.30 -9.17
CA LEU A 142 57.25 -7.68 -10.48
C LEU A 142 58.35 -6.68 -10.83
N ALA A 143 58.85 -5.90 -9.87
CA ALA A 143 59.96 -4.97 -10.09
C ALA A 143 61.29 -5.70 -10.35
N ALA A 144 61.58 -6.76 -9.59
CA ALA A 144 62.73 -7.63 -9.82
C ALA A 144 62.64 -8.29 -11.20
N GLN A 145 61.46 -8.77 -11.58
CA GLN A 145 61.22 -9.33 -12.91
C GLN A 145 61.29 -8.26 -14.02
N LYS A 146 60.80 -7.03 -13.78
CA LYS A 146 60.91 -5.88 -14.70
C LYS A 146 62.35 -5.44 -14.93
N GLY A 147 63.23 -5.62 -13.94
CA GLY A 147 64.67 -5.41 -14.07
C GLY A 147 65.37 -6.43 -15.00
N GLU A 148 64.78 -7.62 -15.19
CA GLU A 148 65.27 -8.64 -16.13
C GLU A 148 64.49 -8.68 -17.46
N LYS A 149 63.18 -8.41 -17.46
CA LYS A 149 62.29 -8.35 -18.64
C LYS A 149 61.10 -7.40 -18.36
N GLY A 150 61.02 -6.29 -19.09
CA GLY A 150 60.16 -5.12 -18.84
C GLY A 150 58.70 -5.40 -18.41
N GLY A 151 58.40 -5.20 -17.13
CA GLY A 151 57.06 -5.30 -16.53
C GLY A 151 56.08 -4.15 -16.84
N ASP A 152 56.16 -3.51 -18.00
CA ASP A 152 54.98 -2.84 -18.59
C ASP A 152 54.10 -3.86 -19.34
N ASP A 153 54.71 -4.94 -19.83
CA ASP A 153 54.06 -5.93 -20.67
C ASP A 153 53.04 -6.78 -19.90
N LEU A 154 53.29 -7.07 -18.61
CA LEU A 154 52.36 -7.87 -17.79
C LEU A 154 51.11 -7.09 -17.35
N ALA A 155 51.26 -5.80 -17.02
CA ALA A 155 50.11 -4.97 -16.69
C ALA A 155 49.25 -4.70 -17.94
N ALA A 156 49.89 -4.52 -19.10
CA ALA A 156 49.22 -4.44 -20.38
C ALA A 156 48.55 -5.77 -20.78
N SER A 157 49.19 -6.93 -20.54
CA SER A 157 48.62 -8.24 -20.85
C SER A 157 47.43 -8.59 -19.96
N ILE A 158 47.47 -8.26 -18.66
CA ILE A 158 46.33 -8.46 -17.75
C ILE A 158 45.16 -7.57 -18.16
N LYS A 159 45.42 -6.30 -18.49
CA LYS A 159 44.38 -5.37 -18.96
C LYS A 159 43.81 -5.79 -20.32
N ALA A 160 44.64 -6.29 -21.23
CA ALA A 160 44.20 -6.81 -22.52
C ALA A 160 43.38 -8.10 -22.34
N GLN A 161 43.74 -8.96 -21.39
CA GLN A 161 43.01 -10.19 -21.09
C GLN A 161 41.67 -9.92 -20.38
N GLU A 162 41.60 -8.92 -19.50
CA GLU A 162 40.34 -8.45 -18.91
C GLU A 162 39.41 -7.84 -19.96
N GLN A 163 39.95 -7.06 -20.90
CA GLN A 163 39.17 -6.55 -22.04
C GLN A 163 38.77 -7.63 -23.04
N ALA A 164 39.57 -8.69 -23.20
CA ALA A 164 39.22 -9.83 -24.04
C ALA A 164 38.10 -10.67 -23.42
N ALA A 165 38.15 -10.92 -22.11
CA ALA A 165 37.09 -11.64 -21.40
C ALA A 165 35.76 -10.87 -21.44
N MET A 166 35.79 -9.55 -21.24
CA MET A 166 34.57 -8.73 -21.37
C MET A 166 34.01 -8.72 -22.80
N LYS A 167 34.86 -8.79 -23.82
CA LYS A 167 34.42 -8.90 -25.22
C LYS A 167 33.86 -10.28 -25.53
N GLU A 168 34.47 -11.34 -25.03
CA GLU A 168 33.93 -12.70 -25.18
C GLU A 168 32.55 -12.84 -24.53
N ASP A 169 32.32 -12.21 -23.37
CA ASP A 169 31.00 -12.17 -22.73
C ASP A 169 29.98 -11.33 -23.53
N GLU A 170 30.40 -10.18 -24.11
CA GLU A 170 29.55 -9.36 -24.99
C GLU A 170 29.22 -10.06 -26.33
N ASP A 171 30.20 -10.75 -26.94
CA ASP A 171 30.03 -11.51 -28.18
C ASP A 171 29.13 -12.76 -27.95
N GLU A 172 29.19 -13.40 -26.76
CA GLU A 172 28.29 -14.51 -26.39
C GLU A 172 26.82 -14.07 -26.27
N ASP A 173 26.58 -12.86 -25.74
CA ASP A 173 25.23 -12.28 -25.64
C ASP A 173 24.70 -11.81 -27.02
N GLU A 174 25.56 -11.32 -27.92
CA GLU A 174 25.17 -10.97 -29.31
C GLU A 174 24.89 -12.21 -30.17
N ASP A 175 25.71 -13.26 -30.07
CA ASP A 175 25.50 -14.55 -30.76
C ASP A 175 24.23 -15.28 -30.27
N ALA A 176 23.86 -15.11 -29.00
CA ALA A 176 22.62 -15.65 -28.44
C ALA A 176 21.38 -14.90 -28.95
N ALA A 177 21.51 -13.61 -29.24
CA ALA A 177 20.45 -12.80 -29.82
C ALA A 177 20.26 -13.08 -31.32
N ASP A 178 21.35 -13.30 -32.09
CA ASP A 178 21.31 -13.57 -33.53
C ASP A 178 20.74 -14.97 -33.84
N ARG A 179 21.07 -15.99 -33.01
CA ARG A 179 20.46 -17.33 -33.11
C ARG A 179 18.96 -17.34 -32.80
N LEU A 180 18.44 -16.34 -32.08
CA LEU A 180 17.02 -16.24 -31.75
C LEU A 180 16.22 -15.52 -32.86
N SER A 181 16.88 -14.87 -33.82
CA SER A 181 16.22 -14.16 -34.93
C SER A 181 16.09 -14.95 -36.23
N ASP A 182 16.77 -16.09 -36.38
CA ASP A 182 16.72 -16.93 -37.58
C ASP A 182 15.62 -18.02 -37.55
N GLU A 183 14.76 -18.02 -36.52
CA GLU A 183 13.81 -19.12 -36.25
C GLU A 183 12.31 -18.77 -36.39
N ASP A 184 11.97 -17.64 -37.04
CA ASP A 184 10.60 -17.27 -37.46
C ASP A 184 10.52 -17.01 -38.98
#